data_AF-A0A931Y0N3-F1
#
_entry.id   AF-A0A931Y0N3-F1
#
_cell.length_a   1.000
_cell.length_b   1.000
_cell.length_c   1.000
_cell.angle_alpha   90.00
_cell.angle_beta   90.00
_cell.angle_gamma   90.00
#
_symmetry.space_group_name_H-M   'P 1'
#
loop_
_entity.id
_entity.type
_entity.pdbx_description
1 polymer ?
#
loop_
_entity_poly.entity_id
_entity_poly.type
_entity_poly.pdbx_seq_one_letter_code
_entity_poly.pdbx_strand_id
1 'polypeptide(L)'
;MANVSASPGRHTKPAPTQLKPMWDPYVAGFFLGLVLLGTFLVVGRGLGASGALARITARTAEIFVPSWVHGNGALGPYFAKGAKWWDDWLVFELIGVVLGGLAAGLTGGRFGIQIERGPRVTARQRLLFAFLGGAIAGFGARLAQGCTSGQALTGGATLALGSWAFMFAVFGGAYGLAYFVRRLWT
;
A
#
# COMPACT_ATOMS: atom_id res chain seq x y z
N MET A 1 -57.31 10.98 -36.67
CA MET A 1 -57.06 10.74 -35.24
C MET A 1 -55.74 9.99 -35.13
N ALA A 2 -54.66 10.70 -34.85
CA ALA A 2 -53.30 10.17 -34.87
C ALA A 2 -52.96 9.47 -33.55
N ASN A 3 -52.44 8.26 -33.68
CA ASN A 3 -52.00 7.38 -32.62
C ASN A 3 -50.62 7.83 -32.12
N VAL A 4 -50.49 8.20 -30.84
CA VAL A 4 -49.20 8.52 -30.20
C VAL A 4 -48.92 7.48 -29.13
N SER A 5 -48.17 6.46 -29.53
CA SER A 5 -47.54 5.47 -28.66
C SER A 5 -46.34 6.12 -27.97
N ALA A 6 -46.43 6.34 -26.66
CA ALA A 6 -45.31 6.79 -25.83
C ALA A 6 -44.20 5.72 -25.81
N SER A 7 -43.00 6.10 -26.26
CA SER A 7 -41.79 5.27 -26.19
C SER A 7 -41.21 5.35 -24.76
N PRO A 8 -40.96 4.21 -24.08
CA PRO A 8 -40.37 4.24 -22.74
C PRO A 8 -38.91 4.69 -22.80
N GLY A 9 -38.56 5.63 -21.93
CA GLY A 9 -37.26 6.29 -21.86
C GLY A 9 -36.09 5.32 -21.83
N ARG A 10 -35.20 5.45 -22.82
CA ARG A 10 -33.87 4.85 -22.81
C ARG A 10 -33.09 5.43 -21.63
N HIS A 11 -32.85 4.62 -20.61
CA HIS A 11 -31.75 4.84 -19.67
C HIS A 11 -30.44 4.82 -20.46
N THR A 12 -29.96 5.98 -20.87
CA THR A 12 -28.62 6.14 -21.45
C THR A 12 -27.61 5.83 -20.35
N LYS A 13 -27.01 4.64 -20.42
CA LYS A 13 -25.81 4.31 -19.65
C LYS A 13 -24.79 5.45 -19.89
N PRO A 14 -24.26 6.12 -18.84
CA PRO A 14 -23.22 7.13 -19.04
C PRO A 14 -22.07 6.49 -19.83
N ALA A 15 -21.57 7.22 -20.83
CA ALA A 15 -20.49 6.74 -21.70
C ALA A 15 -19.31 6.27 -20.84
N PRO A 16 -18.68 5.13 -21.15
CA PRO A 16 -17.54 4.64 -20.38
C PRO A 16 -16.44 5.70 -20.44
N THR A 17 -16.09 6.29 -19.29
CA THR A 17 -14.95 7.18 -19.17
C THR A 17 -13.73 6.44 -19.70
N GLN A 18 -13.14 6.91 -20.81
CA GLN A 18 -11.96 6.27 -21.37
C GLN A 18 -10.83 6.31 -20.33
N LEU A 19 -10.47 5.14 -19.81
CA LEU A 19 -9.36 4.99 -18.89
C LEU A 19 -8.05 5.27 -19.64
N LYS A 20 -7.24 6.22 -19.14
CA LYS A 20 -5.93 6.48 -19.74
C LYS A 20 -5.02 5.26 -19.59
N PRO A 21 -4.23 4.87 -20.60
CA PRO A 21 -3.26 3.79 -20.48
C PRO A 21 -2.32 3.97 -19.27
N MET A 22 -1.90 2.87 -18.65
CA MET A 22 -0.88 2.91 -17.60
C MET A 22 0.45 3.34 -18.22
N TRP A 23 1.30 3.99 -17.42
CA TRP A 23 2.64 4.35 -17.86
C TRP A 23 3.46 3.09 -18.16
N ASP A 24 4.43 3.24 -19.06
CA ASP A 24 5.45 2.23 -19.28
C ASP A 24 6.14 1.89 -17.94
N PRO A 25 6.19 0.61 -17.53
CA PRO A 25 6.86 0.18 -16.31
C PRO A 25 8.31 0.63 -16.19
N TYR A 26 9.05 0.74 -17.30
CA TYR A 26 10.44 1.19 -17.29
C TYR A 26 10.54 2.69 -16.98
N VAL A 27 9.64 3.49 -17.53
CA VAL A 27 9.57 4.93 -17.26
C VAL A 27 9.17 5.18 -15.81
N ALA A 28 8.14 4.48 -15.33
CA ALA A 28 7.73 4.55 -13.93
C ALA A 28 8.86 4.11 -12.98
N GLY A 29 9.57 3.04 -13.32
CA GLY A 29 10.72 2.54 -12.56
C GLY A 29 11.89 3.53 -12.52
N PHE A 30 12.19 4.20 -13.64
CA PHE A 30 13.24 5.22 -13.71
C PHE A 30 12.93 6.40 -12.77
N PHE A 31 11.71 6.95 -12.83
CA PHE A 31 11.31 8.03 -11.91
C PHE A 31 11.27 7.58 -10.46
N LEU A 32 10.80 6.36 -10.18
CA LEU A 32 10.85 5.79 -8.82
C LEU A 32 12.29 5.68 -8.31
N GLY A 33 13.24 5.28 -9.17
CA GLY A 33 14.67 5.23 -8.86
C GLY A 33 15.24 6.62 -8.57
N LEU A 34 14.86 7.64 -9.35
CA LEU A 34 15.24 9.03 -9.08
C LEU A 34 14.69 9.53 -7.74
N VAL A 35 13.44 9.20 -7.40
CA VAL A 35 12.85 9.54 -6.10
C VAL A 35 13.63 8.85 -4.98
N LEU A 36 13.93 7.55 -5.12
CA LEU A 36 14.73 6.82 -4.13
C LEU A 36 16.12 7.45 -3.95
N LEU A 37 16.82 7.75 -5.04
CA LEU A 37 18.11 8.44 -5.00
C LEU A 37 17.98 9.81 -4.32
N GLY A 38 16.97 10.58 -4.67
CA GLY A 38 16.68 11.88 -4.04
C GLY A 38 16.44 11.76 -2.54
N THR A 39 15.71 10.74 -2.08
CA THR A 39 15.49 10.51 -0.64
C THR A 39 16.80 10.20 0.10
N PHE A 40 17.69 9.41 -0.51
CA PHE A 40 19.01 9.17 0.06
C PHE A 40 19.85 10.45 0.13
N LEU A 41 19.84 11.28 -0.92
CA LEU A 41 20.65 12.51 -0.97
C LEU A 41 20.16 13.61 -0.02
N VAL A 42 18.84 13.79 0.10
CA VAL A 42 18.26 14.88 0.91
C VAL A 42 18.10 14.47 2.37
N VAL A 43 17.72 13.22 2.62
CA VAL A 43 17.25 12.77 3.94
C VAL A 43 18.21 11.76 4.58
N GLY A 44 19.14 11.19 3.81
CA GLY A 44 20.09 10.17 4.30
C GLY A 44 19.45 8.81 4.55
N ARG A 45 18.20 8.60 4.13
CA ARG A 45 17.47 7.33 4.29
C ARG A 45 16.54 7.11 3.10
N GLY A 46 16.34 5.84 2.74
CA GLY A 46 15.46 5.48 1.63
C GLY A 46 13.99 5.39 2.03
N LEU A 47 13.18 4.99 1.04
CA LEU A 47 11.74 4.86 1.12
C LEU A 47 11.28 3.78 2.11
N GLY A 48 10.17 4.04 2.80
CA GLY A 48 9.57 3.09 3.75
C GLY A 48 8.21 3.53 4.28
N ALA A 49 7.21 2.65 4.23
CA ALA A 49 5.86 2.96 4.71
C ALA A 49 5.59 2.44 6.13
N SER A 50 6.08 1.25 6.48
CA SER A 50 5.74 0.57 7.73
C SER A 50 6.26 1.28 8.99
N GLY A 51 7.37 2.03 8.88
CA GLY A 51 7.92 2.82 9.97
C GLY A 51 7.04 4.02 10.35
N ALA A 52 6.42 4.69 9.37
CA ALA A 52 5.43 5.75 9.62
C ALA A 52 4.21 5.20 10.34
N LEU A 53 3.65 4.10 9.82
CA LEU A 53 2.48 3.44 10.39
C LEU A 53 2.75 2.91 11.81
N ALA A 54 3.97 2.43 12.09
CA ALA A 54 4.38 2.03 13.43
C ALA A 54 4.25 3.17 14.44
N ARG A 55 4.75 4.34 14.06
CA ARG A 55 4.81 5.53 14.92
C ARG A 55 3.44 6.14 15.15
N ILE A 56 2.61 6.21 14.10
CA ILE A 56 1.21 6.64 14.23
C ILE A 56 0.45 5.71 15.17
N THR A 57 0.61 4.39 15.00
CA THR A 57 0.00 3.39 15.88
C THR A 57 0.52 3.52 17.32
N ALA A 58 1.83 3.66 17.51
CA ALA A 58 2.43 3.83 18.81
C ALA A 58 1.88 5.08 19.51
N ARG A 59 1.80 6.22 18.81
CA ARG A 59 1.26 7.47 19.35
C ARG A 59 -0.22 7.36 19.69
N THR A 60 -0.99 6.71 18.83
CA THR A 60 -2.41 6.47 19.09
C THR A 60 -2.57 5.59 20.34
N ALA A 61 -1.80 4.51 20.45
CA ALA A 61 -1.79 3.64 21.62
C ALA A 61 -1.36 4.37 22.90
N GLU A 62 -0.40 5.30 22.81
CA GLU A 62 0.04 6.11 23.95
C GLU A 62 -1.08 7.01 24.49
N ILE A 63 -1.93 7.57 23.60
CA ILE A 63 -3.06 8.43 24.01
C ILE A 63 -4.08 7.62 24.83
N PHE A 64 -4.33 6.36 24.45
CA PHE A 64 -5.33 5.53 25.13
C PHE A 64 -4.76 4.75 26.33
N VAL A 65 -3.52 4.27 26.24
CA VAL A 65 -2.91 3.35 27.22
C VAL A 65 -1.42 3.67 27.46
N PRO A 66 -1.09 4.85 28.02
CA PRO A 66 0.29 5.34 28.12
C PRO A 66 1.19 4.46 28.99
N SER A 67 0.67 3.96 30.13
CA SER A 67 1.43 3.11 31.06
C SER A 67 1.86 1.78 30.44
N TRP A 68 1.03 1.19 29.59
CA TRP A 68 1.35 -0.04 28.87
C TRP A 68 2.39 0.21 27.77
N VAL A 69 2.25 1.30 27.02
CA VAL A 69 3.16 1.66 25.91
C VAL A 69 4.58 1.93 26.42
N HIS A 70 4.72 2.67 27.52
CA HIS A 70 6.01 3.01 28.10
C HIS A 70 6.69 1.82 28.77
N GLY A 71 5.91 0.86 29.30
CA GLY A 71 6.41 -0.40 29.84
C GLY A 71 6.69 -1.48 28.79
N ASN A 72 6.28 -1.29 27.53
CA ASN A 72 6.42 -2.30 26.48
C ASN A 72 7.73 -2.13 25.70
N GLY A 73 8.59 -3.16 25.70
CA GLY A 73 9.89 -3.13 25.02
C GLY A 73 9.82 -2.90 23.51
N ALA A 74 8.68 -3.19 22.87
CA ALA A 74 8.48 -2.96 21.43
C ALA A 74 8.01 -1.53 21.08
N LEU A 75 7.36 -0.82 22.01
CA LEU A 75 6.75 0.50 21.75
C LEU A 75 7.46 1.64 22.48
N GLY A 76 7.99 1.40 23.68
CA GLY A 76 8.74 2.38 24.47
C GLY A 76 9.90 3.05 23.70
N PRO A 77 10.69 2.33 22.87
CA PRO A 77 11.75 2.94 22.08
C PRO A 77 11.28 3.97 21.06
N TYR A 78 10.00 3.96 20.64
CA TYR A 78 9.47 4.98 19.73
C TYR A 78 9.30 6.35 20.37
N PHE A 79 9.28 6.41 21.71
CA PHE A 79 9.17 7.65 22.51
C PHE A 79 10.47 8.00 23.23
N ALA A 80 11.45 7.09 23.22
CA ALA A 80 12.77 7.36 23.76
C ALA A 80 13.40 8.56 23.02
N LYS A 81 13.88 9.55 23.78
CA LYS A 81 14.46 10.84 23.32
C LYS A 81 13.47 11.96 22.95
N GLY A 82 12.18 11.85 23.29
CA GLY A 82 11.22 12.95 23.07
C GLY A 82 10.87 13.18 21.60
N ALA A 83 11.12 12.19 20.75
CA ALA A 83 10.82 12.23 19.32
C ALA A 83 9.30 12.38 19.11
N LYS A 84 8.90 13.45 18.44
CA LYS A 84 7.52 13.65 18.02
C LYS A 84 7.24 12.74 16.82
N TRP A 85 5.99 12.30 16.68
CA TRP A 85 5.56 11.44 15.60
C TRP A 85 5.81 12.03 14.19
N TRP A 86 5.90 13.36 14.05
CA TRP A 86 6.23 14.06 12.81
C TRP A 86 7.74 14.19 12.54
N ASP A 87 8.61 13.89 13.51
CA ASP A 87 10.05 14.09 13.35
C ASP A 87 10.66 13.09 12.35
N ASP A 88 9.95 11.99 12.07
CA ASP A 88 10.36 11.07 11.01
C ASP A 88 9.73 11.46 9.67
N TRP A 89 10.59 11.68 8.68
CA TRP A 89 10.13 12.00 7.34
C TRP A 89 9.36 10.88 6.64
N LEU A 90 9.41 9.64 7.13
CA LEU A 90 8.51 8.59 6.64
C LEU A 90 7.03 8.99 6.75
N VAL A 91 6.65 9.89 7.68
CA VAL A 91 5.28 10.43 7.76
C VAL A 91 4.97 11.36 6.59
N PHE A 92 5.90 12.24 6.21
CA PHE A 92 5.74 13.09 5.03
C PHE A 92 5.76 12.28 3.73
N GLU A 93 6.59 11.24 3.65
CA GLU A 93 6.57 10.27 2.56
C GLU A 93 5.19 9.62 2.42
N LEU A 94 4.60 9.14 3.52
CA LEU A 94 3.28 8.51 3.50
C LEU A 94 2.19 9.49 3.01
N ILE A 95 2.21 10.74 3.48
CA ILE A 95 1.29 11.78 3.01
C ILE A 95 1.49 12.03 1.51
N GLY A 96 2.73 12.15 1.06
CA GLY A 96 3.07 12.33 -0.35
C GLY A 96 2.59 11.18 -1.23
N VAL A 97 2.73 9.93 -0.78
CA VAL A 97 2.25 8.73 -1.49
C VAL A 97 0.72 8.72 -1.57
N VAL A 98 0.02 9.09 -0.49
CA VAL A 98 -1.45 9.16 -0.49
C VAL A 98 -1.95 10.24 -1.44
N LEU A 99 -1.40 11.45 -1.37
CA LEU A 99 -1.77 12.56 -2.25
C LEU A 99 -1.39 12.28 -3.71
N GLY A 100 -0.21 11.73 -3.96
CA GLY A 100 0.26 11.35 -5.29
C GLY A 100 -0.60 10.24 -5.91
N GLY A 101 -0.96 9.22 -5.12
CA GLY A 101 -1.86 8.15 -5.55
C GLY A 101 -3.27 8.66 -5.85
N LEU A 102 -3.79 9.58 -5.03
CA LEU A 102 -5.07 10.23 -5.28
C LEU A 102 -5.05 11.06 -6.57
N ALA A 103 -4.03 11.89 -6.75
CA ALA A 103 -3.86 12.69 -7.97
C ALA A 103 -3.72 11.79 -9.21
N ALA A 104 -2.96 10.70 -9.13
CA ALA A 104 -2.83 9.72 -10.21
C ALA A 104 -4.16 9.02 -10.52
N GLY A 105 -4.93 8.66 -9.50
CA GLY A 105 -6.26 8.05 -9.65
C GLY A 105 -7.27 8.98 -10.33
N LEU A 106 -7.29 10.25 -9.93
CA LEU A 106 -8.15 11.28 -10.52
C LEU A 106 -7.76 11.60 -11.96
N THR A 107 -6.48 11.84 -12.23
CA THR A 107 -5.99 12.18 -13.58
C THR A 107 -6.07 11.02 -14.56
N GLY A 108 -6.04 9.78 -14.06
CA GLY A 108 -6.22 8.54 -14.82
C GLY A 108 -7.68 8.16 -15.08
N GLY A 109 -8.65 8.89 -14.51
CA GLY A 109 -10.08 8.55 -14.61
C GLY A 109 -10.46 7.26 -13.90
N ARG A 110 -9.66 6.81 -12.92
CA ARG A 110 -9.80 5.53 -12.21
C ARG A 110 -10.27 5.69 -10.77
N PHE A 111 -10.66 6.90 -10.38
CA PHE A 111 -11.12 7.15 -9.02
C PHE A 111 -12.53 6.56 -8.83
N GLY A 112 -12.63 5.55 -7.97
CA GLY A 112 -13.90 4.92 -7.64
C GLY A 112 -13.75 3.94 -6.47
N ILE A 113 -14.77 3.85 -5.62
CA ILE A 113 -14.83 2.82 -4.59
C ILE A 113 -15.30 1.54 -5.26
N GLN A 114 -14.38 0.59 -5.43
CA GLN A 114 -14.68 -0.71 -6.01
C GLN A 114 -14.01 -1.82 -5.22
N ILE A 115 -14.66 -2.99 -5.19
CA ILE A 115 -14.10 -4.19 -4.59
C ILE A 115 -13.61 -5.07 -5.75
N GLU A 116 -12.30 -5.08 -5.96
CA GLU A 116 -11.65 -5.94 -6.95
C GLU A 116 -11.78 -7.41 -6.53
N ARG A 117 -12.59 -8.18 -7.28
CA ARG A 117 -12.89 -9.59 -7.01
C ARG A 117 -13.00 -10.40 -8.29
N GLY A 118 -12.66 -11.68 -8.21
CA GLY A 118 -12.89 -12.63 -9.31
C GLY A 118 -14.39 -12.86 -9.58
N PRO A 119 -14.77 -13.34 -10.78
CA PRO A 119 -16.18 -13.54 -11.16
C PRO A 119 -16.94 -14.48 -10.20
N ARG A 120 -16.22 -15.43 -9.59
CA ARG A 120 -16.79 -16.49 -8.74
C ARG A 120 -16.78 -16.18 -7.24
N VAL A 121 -16.22 -15.06 -6.79
CA VAL A 121 -16.03 -14.77 -5.36
C VAL A 121 -16.96 -13.67 -4.88
N THR A 122 -17.60 -13.86 -3.72
CA THR A 122 -18.46 -12.83 -3.12
C THR A 122 -17.63 -11.68 -2.52
N ALA A 123 -18.22 -10.48 -2.41
CA ALA A 123 -17.56 -9.33 -1.79
C ALA A 123 -17.09 -9.62 -0.35
N ARG A 124 -17.91 -10.33 0.44
CA ARG A 124 -17.57 -10.72 1.82
C ARG A 124 -16.36 -11.65 1.87
N GLN A 125 -16.31 -12.68 1.03
CA GLN A 125 -15.16 -13.58 0.96
C GLN A 125 -13.89 -12.81 0.56
N ARG A 126 -13.97 -11.94 -0.45
CA ARG A 126 -12.82 -11.13 -0.88
C ARG A 126 -12.29 -10.25 0.25
N LEU A 127 -13.17 -9.57 0.98
CA LEU A 127 -12.79 -8.73 2.12
C LEU A 127 -12.17 -9.56 3.25
N LEU A 128 -12.73 -10.74 3.54
CA LEU A 128 -12.17 -11.64 4.55
C LEU A 128 -10.75 -12.10 4.16
N PHE A 129 -10.54 -12.56 2.93
CA PHE A 129 -9.22 -12.96 2.45
C PHE A 129 -8.24 -11.78 2.37
N ALA A 130 -8.71 -10.58 2.01
CA ALA A 130 -7.89 -9.37 2.02
C ALA A 130 -7.43 -9.00 3.43
N PHE A 131 -8.33 -9.10 4.41
CA PHE A 131 -8.02 -8.86 5.82
C PHE A 131 -7.03 -9.90 6.36
N LEU A 132 -7.29 -11.19 6.15
CA LEU A 132 -6.40 -12.28 6.58
C LEU A 132 -5.01 -12.16 5.93
N GLY A 133 -4.96 -11.92 4.62
CA GLY A 133 -3.71 -11.70 3.90
C GLY A 133 -2.96 -10.46 4.39
N GLY A 134 -3.67 -9.36 4.65
CA GLY A 134 -3.10 -8.14 5.22
C GLY A 134 -2.55 -8.34 6.63
N ALA A 135 -3.24 -9.11 7.48
CA ALA A 135 -2.78 -9.44 8.84
C ALA A 135 -1.48 -10.27 8.80
N ILE A 136 -1.45 -11.31 7.94
CA ILE A 136 -0.25 -12.15 7.75
C ILE A 136 0.90 -11.31 7.18
N ALA A 137 0.65 -10.47 6.17
CA ALA A 137 1.66 -9.60 5.58
C ALA A 137 2.19 -8.57 6.59
N GLY A 138 1.32 -7.99 7.42
CA GLY A 138 1.70 -7.06 8.48
C GLY A 138 2.56 -7.72 9.56
N PHE A 139 2.20 -8.93 9.98
CA PHE A 139 3.01 -9.73 10.91
C PHE A 139 4.38 -10.06 10.30
N GLY A 140 4.40 -10.53 9.05
CA GLY A 140 5.63 -10.81 8.32
C GLY A 140 6.54 -9.58 8.16
N ALA A 141 5.96 -8.40 7.89
CA ALA A 141 6.72 -7.15 7.79
C ALA A 141 7.39 -6.77 9.13
N ARG A 142 6.76 -7.10 10.27
CA ARG A 142 7.39 -6.88 11.58
C ARG A 142 8.48 -7.90 11.87
N LEU A 143 8.29 -9.17 11.53
CA LEU A 143 9.35 -10.17 11.64
C LEU A 143 10.56 -9.82 10.76
N ALA A 144 10.32 -9.32 9.55
CA ALA A 144 11.36 -8.89 8.62
C ALA A 144 11.94 -7.50 8.92
N GLN A 145 11.50 -6.84 10.01
CA GLN A 145 11.90 -5.48 10.38
C GLN A 145 11.76 -4.45 9.24
N GLY A 146 10.79 -4.67 8.33
CA GLY A 146 10.57 -3.79 7.18
C GLY A 146 9.43 -4.25 6.29
N CYS A 147 8.88 -3.30 5.53
CA CYS A 147 7.92 -3.58 4.47
C CYS A 147 8.62 -3.83 3.14
N THR A 148 7.86 -4.27 2.13
CA THR A 148 8.40 -4.50 0.78
C THR A 148 9.12 -3.29 0.21
N SER A 149 8.62 -2.05 0.40
CA SER A 149 9.35 -0.85 -0.05
C SER A 149 10.68 -0.64 0.68
N GLY A 150 10.74 -0.89 1.99
CA GLY A 150 11.97 -0.73 2.77
C GLY A 150 12.99 -1.83 2.50
N GLN A 151 12.55 -3.08 2.41
CA GLN A 151 13.44 -4.20 2.14
C GLN A 151 13.81 -4.28 0.65
N ALA A 152 12.83 -4.31 -0.25
CA ALA A 152 13.11 -4.52 -1.66
C ALA A 152 13.67 -3.28 -2.37
N LEU A 153 13.13 -2.07 -2.15
CA LEU A 153 13.63 -0.86 -2.83
C LEU A 153 14.87 -0.31 -2.13
N THR A 154 14.74 0.08 -0.86
CA THR A 154 15.81 0.73 -0.10
C THR A 154 16.95 -0.24 0.22
N GLY A 155 16.62 -1.43 0.74
CA GLY A 155 17.60 -2.49 1.03
C GLY A 155 18.21 -3.11 -0.22
N GLY A 156 17.42 -3.29 -1.29
CA GLY A 156 17.91 -3.76 -2.59
C GLY A 156 18.88 -2.79 -3.24
N ALA A 157 18.59 -1.48 -3.21
CA ALA A 157 19.47 -0.44 -3.74
C ALA A 157 20.81 -0.33 -2.99
N THR A 158 20.83 -0.70 -1.71
CA THR A 158 22.06 -0.73 -0.89
C THR A 158 22.76 -2.08 -0.90
N LEU A 159 22.28 -3.05 -1.69
CA LEU A 159 22.77 -4.42 -1.78
C LEU A 159 22.82 -5.15 -0.41
N ALA A 160 21.90 -4.82 0.50
CA ALA A 160 21.81 -5.48 1.79
C ALA A 160 21.45 -6.97 1.61
N LEU A 161 22.31 -7.87 2.11
CA LEU A 161 22.12 -9.31 1.96
C LEU A 161 20.78 -9.80 2.53
N GLY A 162 20.39 -9.29 3.69
CA GLY A 162 19.11 -9.62 4.32
C GLY A 162 17.90 -9.20 3.47
N SER A 163 18.00 -8.07 2.78
CA SER A 163 16.95 -7.57 1.89
C SER A 163 16.81 -8.40 0.62
N TRP A 164 17.93 -8.87 0.05
CA TRP A 164 17.91 -9.82 -1.06
C TRP A 164 17.33 -11.17 -0.64
N ALA A 165 17.71 -11.70 0.51
CA ALA A 165 17.11 -12.92 1.07
C ALA A 165 15.60 -12.76 1.29
N PHE A 166 15.16 -11.62 1.83
CA PHE A 166 13.75 -11.28 1.97
C PHE A 166 13.05 -11.24 0.60
N MET A 167 13.65 -10.61 -0.40
CA MET A 167 13.08 -10.50 -1.74
C MET A 167 12.85 -11.89 -2.34
N PHE A 168 13.85 -12.78 -2.31
CA PHE A 168 13.72 -14.15 -2.81
C PHE A 168 12.67 -14.95 -2.03
N ALA A 169 12.62 -14.81 -0.70
CA ALA A 169 11.62 -15.49 0.13
C ALA A 169 10.20 -15.03 -0.18
N VAL A 170 9.98 -13.72 -0.36
CA VAL A 170 8.65 -13.17 -0.71
C VAL A 170 8.21 -13.64 -2.10
N PHE A 171 9.06 -13.54 -3.12
CA PHE A 171 8.71 -14.01 -4.46
C PHE A 171 8.50 -15.53 -4.48
N GLY A 172 9.40 -16.31 -3.88
CA GLY A 172 9.27 -17.76 -3.80
C GLY A 172 7.99 -18.19 -3.08
N GLY A 173 7.70 -17.58 -1.92
CA GLY A 173 6.48 -17.83 -1.18
C GLY A 173 5.22 -17.39 -1.94
N ALA A 174 5.25 -16.23 -2.61
CA ALA A 174 4.12 -15.73 -3.39
C ALA A 174 3.81 -16.65 -4.58
N TYR A 175 4.81 -17.06 -5.36
CA TYR A 175 4.60 -18.00 -6.47
C TYR A 175 4.15 -19.38 -6.00
N GLY A 176 4.69 -19.87 -4.87
CA GLY A 176 4.25 -21.13 -4.27
C GLY A 176 2.79 -21.09 -3.81
N LEU A 177 2.37 -20.00 -3.16
CA LEU A 177 1.01 -19.84 -2.67
C LEU A 177 0.01 -19.49 -3.80
N ALA A 178 0.46 -18.81 -4.85
CA ALA A 178 -0.36 -18.35 -5.97
C ALA A 178 -1.21 -19.48 -6.57
N TYR A 179 -0.66 -20.69 -6.68
CA TYR A 179 -1.37 -21.85 -7.20
C TYR A 179 -2.62 -22.21 -6.38
N PHE A 180 -2.56 -22.07 -5.06
CA PHE A 180 -3.67 -22.39 -4.17
C PHE A 180 -4.74 -21.29 -4.17
N VAL A 181 -4.32 -20.03 -4.23
CA VAL A 181 -5.23 -18.87 -4.17
C VAL A 181 -5.78 -18.45 -5.53
N ARG A 182 -5.31 -19.01 -6.65
CA ARG A 182 -5.80 -18.67 -8.01
C ARG A 182 -7.31 -18.83 -8.20
N ARG A 183 -7.94 -19.73 -7.44
CA ARG A 183 -9.40 -19.95 -7.45
C ARG A 183 -10.17 -18.73 -6.93
N LEU A 184 -9.52 -17.77 -6.28
CA LEU A 184 -10.15 -16.52 -5.84
C LEU A 184 -10.27 -15.48 -6.98
N TRP A 185 -9.54 -15.67 -8.07
CA TRP A 185 -9.44 -14.72 -9.19
C TRP A 185 -9.92 -15.28 -10.53
N THR A 186 -10.05 -16.60 -10.63
CA THR A 186 -10.63 -17.30 -11.78
C THR A 186 -12.12 -17.53 -11.57
#